data_AF-A0A356Z819-F1
#
_entry.id   AF-A0A356Z819-F1
#
_cell.length_a   1.000
_cell.length_b   1.000
_cell.length_c   1.000
_cell.angle_alpha   90.00
_cell.angle_beta   90.00
_cell.angle_gamma   90.00
#
_symmetry.space_group_name_H-M   'P 1'
#
loop_
_entity.id
_entity.type
_entity.pdbx_description
1 polymer ?
#
loop_
_entity_poly.entity_id
_entity_poly.type
_entity_poly.pdbx_seq_one_letter_code
_entity_poly.pdbx_strand_id
1 'polypeptide(L)'
;MRYTPNSSQVALDMLKDIGLNQIEDLFNDIPQELQLGRELDLGPGMTEMEIKQKLNELAGRNVNVEQMPCFLGAGAYDHYIPAALDQMLMRSEFYTAYTP
;
A
#
# COMPACT_ATOMS: atom_id res chain seq x y z
N MET A 1 9.31 4.50 6.79
CA MET A 1 8.69 3.72 7.89
C MET A 1 8.86 2.23 7.58
N ARG A 2 9.15 1.35 8.55
CA ARG A 2 9.23 -0.10 8.29
C ARG A 2 7.81 -0.65 8.20
N TYR A 3 7.41 -1.19 7.04
CA TYR A 3 6.06 -1.74 6.84
C TYR A 3 5.84 -3.05 7.60
N THR A 4 6.91 -3.84 7.77
CA THR A 4 6.89 -5.05 8.58
C THR A 4 7.07 -4.69 10.07
N PRO A 5 6.12 -5.07 10.95
CA PRO A 5 6.16 -4.69 12.35
C PRO A 5 7.26 -5.44 13.13
N ASN A 6 7.57 -6.67 12.69
CA ASN A 6 8.50 -7.55 13.39
C ASN A 6 9.92 -7.40 12.85
N SER A 7 10.89 -7.37 13.77
CA SER A 7 12.31 -7.47 13.44
C SER A 7 12.67 -8.91 13.05
N SER A 8 13.85 -9.09 12.43
CA SER A 8 14.33 -10.43 12.09
C SER A 8 14.51 -11.31 13.33
N GLN A 9 14.87 -10.72 14.48
CA GLN A 9 14.98 -11.45 15.73
C GLN A 9 13.62 -11.95 16.21
N VAL A 10 12.59 -11.08 16.21
CA VAL A 10 11.23 -11.46 16.60
C VAL A 10 10.69 -12.56 15.67
N ALA A 11 10.97 -12.47 14.37
CA ALA A 11 10.61 -13.52 13.42
C ALA A 11 11.26 -14.88 13.75
N LEU A 12 12.56 -14.88 14.11
CA LEU A 12 13.26 -16.10 14.50
C LEU A 12 12.74 -16.69 15.82
N ASP A 13 12.42 -15.84 16.80
CA ASP A 13 11.85 -16.28 18.07
C ASP A 13 10.47 -16.94 17.84
N MET A 14 9.62 -16.33 17.01
CA MET A 14 8.32 -16.92 16.63
C MET A 14 8.46 -18.25 15.89
N LEU A 15 9.43 -18.38 14.96
CA LEU A 15 9.70 -19.64 14.25
C LEU A 15 10.13 -20.73 15.23
N LYS A 16 11.02 -20.40 16.17
CA LYS A 16 11.50 -21.36 17.18
C LYS A 16 10.37 -21.82 18.10
N ASP A 17 9.46 -20.94 18.48
CA ASP A 17 8.29 -21.27 19.31
C ASP A 17 7.37 -22.30 18.66
N ILE A 18 7.30 -22.30 17.31
CA ILE A 18 6.54 -23.29 16.53
C ILE A 18 7.41 -24.45 16.00
N GLY A 19 8.68 -24.53 16.43
CA GLY A 19 9.59 -25.63 16.09
C GLY A 19 10.20 -25.57 14.68
N LEU A 20 10.19 -24.41 14.04
CA LEU A 20 10.76 -24.17 12.71
C LEU A 20 12.08 -23.39 12.79
N ASN A 21 12.89 -23.46 11.75
CA ASN A 21 14.23 -22.85 11.74
C ASN A 21 14.36 -21.67 10.77
N GLN A 22 13.55 -21.65 9.71
CA GLN A 22 13.61 -20.64 8.66
C GLN A 22 12.21 -20.33 8.10
N ILE A 23 12.08 -19.20 7.41
CA ILE A 23 10.79 -18.72 6.89
C ILE A 23 10.22 -19.68 5.84
N GLU A 24 11.09 -20.31 5.06
CA GLU A 24 10.76 -21.27 4.02
C GLU A 24 10.01 -22.49 4.59
N ASP A 25 10.27 -22.85 5.85
CA ASP A 25 9.61 -23.98 6.50
C ASP A 25 8.10 -23.76 6.68
N LEU A 26 7.63 -22.50 6.66
CA LEU A 26 6.20 -22.15 6.76
C LEU A 26 5.39 -22.52 5.51
N PHE A 27 6.05 -22.80 4.39
CA PHE A 27 5.41 -23.00 3.08
C PHE A 27 5.52 -24.46 2.60
N ASN A 28 5.88 -25.39 3.48
CA ASN A 28 6.04 -26.82 3.14
C ASN A 28 4.76 -27.50 2.65
N ASP A 29 3.59 -26.90 2.89
CA ASP A 29 2.28 -27.35 2.42
C ASP A 29 1.99 -26.93 0.96
N ILE A 30 2.82 -26.06 0.38
CA ILE A 30 2.70 -25.63 -1.01
C ILE A 30 3.56 -26.55 -1.90
N PRO A 31 2.97 -27.34 -2.81
CA PRO A 31 3.71 -28.17 -3.76
C PRO A 31 4.74 -27.37 -4.56
N GLN A 32 5.92 -27.93 -4.77
CA GLN A 32 7.05 -27.23 -5.39
C GLN A 32 6.74 -26.75 -6.81
N GLU A 33 5.92 -27.49 -7.56
CA GLU A 33 5.46 -27.12 -8.90
C GLU A 33 4.54 -25.89 -8.93
N LEU A 34 3.95 -25.52 -7.78
CA LEU A 34 3.14 -24.30 -7.63
C LEU A 34 3.95 -23.12 -7.11
N GLN A 35 5.16 -23.37 -6.57
CA GLN A 35 6.03 -22.32 -6.09
C GLN A 35 6.70 -21.59 -7.26
N LEU A 36 6.84 -20.28 -7.13
CA LEU A 36 7.50 -19.48 -8.15
C LEU A 36 9.02 -19.73 -8.10
N GLY A 37 9.55 -20.46 -9.07
CA GLY A 37 10.99 -20.76 -9.19
C GLY A 37 11.87 -19.61 -9.67
N ARG A 38 11.38 -18.37 -9.55
CA ARG A 38 12.07 -17.14 -9.93
C ARG A 38 11.61 -15.98 -9.07
N GLU A 39 12.36 -14.90 -9.08
CA GLU A 39 11.91 -13.64 -8.49
C GLU A 39 10.67 -13.09 -9.23
N LEU A 40 9.90 -12.28 -8.50
CA LEU A 40 8.82 -11.49 -9.10
C LEU A 40 9.41 -10.53 -10.14
N ASP A 41 8.72 -10.41 -11.28
CA ASP A 41 9.13 -9.49 -12.35
C ASP A 41 8.65 -8.06 -12.01
N LEU A 42 9.30 -7.48 -11.01
CA LEU A 42 9.03 -6.14 -10.49
C LEU A 42 10.30 -5.30 -10.61
N GLY A 43 10.12 -4.00 -10.82
CA GLY A 43 11.23 -3.04 -10.73
C GLY A 43 11.82 -2.98 -9.32
N PRO A 44 12.99 -2.33 -9.16
CA PRO A 44 13.60 -2.17 -7.84
C PRO A 44 12.68 -1.40 -6.89
N GLY A 45 12.80 -1.69 -5.60
CA GLY A 45 12.11 -0.94 -4.55
C GLY A 45 12.49 0.54 -4.59
N MET A 46 11.50 1.41 -4.31
CA MET A 46 11.68 2.86 -4.22
C MET A 46 11.53 3.30 -2.76
N THR A 47 12.30 4.30 -2.36
CA THR A 47 12.09 5.00 -1.10
C THR A 47 10.78 5.78 -1.13
N GLU A 48 10.29 6.15 0.05
CA GLU A 48 9.07 6.95 0.21
C GLU A 48 9.15 8.29 -0.54
N MET A 49 10.33 8.92 -0.58
CA MET A 49 10.54 10.16 -1.32
C MET A 49 10.49 9.95 -2.83
N GLU A 50 11.17 8.92 -3.33
CA GLU A 50 11.21 8.60 -4.76
C GLU A 50 9.83 8.24 -5.29
N ILE A 51 9.07 7.40 -4.58
CA ILE A 51 7.72 7.02 -5.02
C ILE A 51 6.77 8.22 -5.00
N LYS A 52 6.86 9.09 -3.98
CA LYS A 52 6.05 10.31 -3.91
C LYS A 52 6.34 11.24 -5.09
N GLN A 53 7.62 11.44 -5.41
CA GLN A 53 8.01 12.26 -6.56
C GLN A 53 7.50 11.65 -7.87
N LYS A 54 7.72 10.36 -8.09
CA LYS A 54 7.27 9.65 -9.30
C LYS A 54 5.75 9.73 -9.49
N LEU A 55 4.97 9.55 -8.42
CA LEU A 55 3.52 9.65 -8.48
C LEU A 55 3.04 11.07 -8.79
N ASN A 56 3.69 12.10 -8.21
CA ASN A 56 3.39 13.49 -8.53
C ASN A 56 3.69 13.82 -10.00
N GLU A 57 4.81 13.33 -10.53
CA GLU A 57 5.17 13.51 -11.95
C GLU A 57 4.17 12.83 -12.89
N LEU A 58 3.70 11.64 -12.54
CA LEU A 58 2.66 10.93 -13.30
C LEU A 58 1.32 11.67 -13.24
N ALA A 59 0.90 12.10 -12.05
CA ALA A 59 -0.35 12.84 -11.85
C ALA A 59 -0.35 14.19 -12.58
N GLY A 60 0.80 14.87 -12.64
CA GLY A 60 0.97 16.15 -13.35
C GLY A 60 0.84 16.08 -14.88
N ARG A 61 0.72 14.88 -15.45
CA ARG A 61 0.39 14.70 -16.88
C ARG A 61 -1.10 14.88 -17.18
N ASN A 62 -1.94 14.86 -16.14
CA ASN A 62 -3.38 15.08 -16.27
C ASN A 62 -3.72 16.57 -16.18
N VAL A 63 -4.75 17.00 -16.90
CA VAL A 63 -5.41 18.29 -16.65
C VAL A 63 -6.46 18.07 -15.57
N ASN A 64 -6.35 18.79 -14.45
CA ASN A 64 -7.29 18.67 -13.33
C ASN A 64 -8.31 19.83 -13.30
N VAL A 65 -9.30 19.72 -12.40
CA VAL A 65 -10.38 20.72 -12.26
C VAL A 65 -9.92 22.07 -11.71
N GLU A 66 -8.76 22.12 -11.02
CA GLU A 66 -8.15 23.38 -10.57
C GLU A 66 -7.56 24.17 -11.74
N GLN A 67 -7.08 23.48 -12.78
CA GLN A 67 -6.53 24.08 -13.99
C GLN A 67 -7.61 24.41 -15.02
N MET A 68 -8.66 23.58 -15.11
CA MET A 68 -9.73 23.73 -16.08
C MET A 68 -11.08 23.33 -15.48
N PRO A 69 -12.04 24.26 -15.30
CA PRO A 69 -13.37 23.93 -14.82
C PRO A 69 -14.07 22.89 -15.70
N CYS A 70 -14.74 21.92 -15.07
CA CYS A 70 -15.48 20.86 -15.75
C CYS A 70 -17.00 21.06 -15.60
N PHE A 71 -17.70 21.29 -16.71
CA PHE A 71 -19.16 21.46 -16.73
C PHE A 71 -19.90 20.32 -17.45
N LEU A 72 -19.23 19.19 -17.69
CA LEU A 72 -19.81 18.05 -18.42
C LEU A 72 -20.98 17.39 -17.65
N GLY A 73 -20.92 17.37 -16.32
CA GLY A 73 -21.95 16.76 -15.47
C GLY A 73 -22.01 15.24 -15.61
N ALA A 74 -23.21 14.71 -15.91
CA ALA A 74 -23.48 13.26 -16.04
C ALA A 74 -23.29 12.44 -14.75
N GLY A 75 -23.68 12.99 -13.60
CA GLY A 75 -23.62 12.30 -12.31
C GLY A 75 -22.34 12.56 -11.51
N ALA A 76 -21.38 13.29 -12.07
CA ALA A 76 -20.20 13.78 -11.36
C ALA A 76 -20.11 15.30 -11.51
N TYR A 77 -19.92 16.00 -10.38
CA TYR A 77 -19.89 17.46 -10.33
C TYR A 77 -18.78 17.92 -9.40
N ASP A 78 -18.01 18.90 -9.85
CA ASP A 78 -17.05 19.56 -9.00
C ASP A 78 -17.77 20.29 -7.87
N HIS A 79 -17.27 20.16 -6.64
CA HIS A 79 -17.89 20.72 -5.45
C HIS A 79 -16.87 21.00 -4.36
N TYR A 80 -17.20 21.95 -3.50
CA TYR A 80 -16.36 22.30 -2.37
C TYR A 80 -16.32 21.18 -1.33
N ILE A 81 -15.10 20.74 -0.98
CA ILE A 81 -14.84 19.82 0.12
C ILE A 81 -14.34 20.65 1.32
N PRO A 82 -15.09 20.70 2.44
CA PRO A 82 -14.65 21.41 3.64
C PRO A 82 -13.36 20.83 4.23
N ALA A 83 -12.42 21.69 4.63
CA ALA A 83 -11.14 21.29 5.23
C ALA A 83 -11.27 20.41 6.49
N ALA A 84 -12.40 20.48 7.20
CA ALA A 84 -12.68 19.60 8.33
C ALA A 84 -12.76 18.11 7.94
N LEU A 85 -13.18 17.81 6.70
CA LEU A 85 -13.24 16.44 6.19
C LEU A 85 -11.84 15.87 5.97
N ASP A 86 -10.88 16.66 5.48
CA ASP A 86 -9.49 16.22 5.34
C ASP A 86 -8.90 15.84 6.70
N GLN A 87 -9.18 16.63 7.74
CA GLN A 87 -8.73 16.32 9.10
C GLN A 87 -9.38 15.04 9.65
N MET A 88 -10.65 14.78 9.32
CA MET A 88 -11.29 13.51 9.68
C MET A 88 -10.66 12.32 8.96
N LEU A 89 -10.33 12.44 7.68
CA LEU A 89 -9.70 11.37 6.90
C LEU A 89 -8.27 11.07 7.33
N MET A 90 -7.58 12.02 7.99
CA MET A 90 -6.26 11.77 8.59
C MET A 90 -6.32 10.87 9.84
N ARG A 91 -7.50 10.59 10.38
CA ARG A 91 -7.68 9.74 11.55
C ARG A 91 -7.89 8.28 11.14
N SER A 92 -6.94 7.42 11.52
CA SER A 92 -6.96 6.00 11.16
C SER A 92 -8.23 5.28 11.59
N GLU A 93 -8.82 5.64 12.73
CA GLU A 93 -10.03 5.00 13.26
C GLU A 93 -11.22 5.05 12.28
N PHE A 94 -11.27 6.03 11.38
CA PHE A 94 -12.38 6.18 10.44
C PHE A 94 -12.18 5.45 9.11
N TYR A 95 -10.94 5.18 8.69
CA TYR A 95 -10.68 4.59 7.37
C TYR A 95 -10.05 3.19 7.43
N THR A 96 -9.54 2.75 8.58
CA THR A 96 -8.99 1.39 8.75
C THR A 96 -10.01 0.40 9.32
N ALA A 97 -11.13 0.90 9.86
CA ALA A 97 -12.24 0.06 10.30
C ALA A 97 -12.91 -0.63 9.09
N TYR A 98 -13.43 -1.84 9.30
CA TYR A 98 -14.14 -2.60 8.26
C TYR A 98 -15.67 -2.51 8.46
N THR A 99 -16.41 -3.53 8.03
CA THR A 99 -17.87 -3.60 8.21
C THR A 99 -18.21 -3.65 9.70
N PRO A 100 -19.10 -2.78 10.20
CA PRO A 100 -19.48 -2.73 11.61
C PRO A 100 -20.23 -3.99 12.06
#